data_AF-A0A524M1X6-F1
#
_entry.id   AF-A0A524M1X6-F1
#
_cell.length_a   1.000
_cell.length_b   1.000
_cell.length_c   1.000
_cell.angle_alpha   90.00
_cell.angle_beta   90.00
_cell.angle_gamma   90.00
#
_symmetry.space_group_name_H-M   'P 1'
#
loop_
_entity.id
_entity.type
_entity.pdbx_description
1 polymer ?
#
loop_
_entity_poly.entity_id
_entity_poly.type
_entity_poly.pdbx_seq_one_letter_code
_entity_poly.pdbx_strand_id
1 'polypeptide(L)'
;MKESKTKTLGNQTHHDDISTEIVRKKFQSVTRIFLDSQRSRAIFWPYCGNTLNFEVEIEWMGPDAFLCGACDQLLHMSLIHRALRDLGVE
;
A
#
# COMPACT_ATOMS: atom_id res chain seq x y z
N MET A 1 -5.40 26.86 -71.86
CA MET A 1 -4.44 26.85 -70.74
C MET A 1 -5.13 26.21 -69.55
N LYS A 2 -4.59 25.09 -69.04
CA LYS A 2 -5.14 24.36 -67.89
C LYS A 2 -4.32 24.77 -66.66
N GLU A 3 -4.94 25.42 -65.68
CA GLU A 3 -4.29 25.76 -64.42
C GLU A 3 -4.33 24.55 -63.48
N SER A 4 -3.15 23.98 -63.22
CA SER A 4 -2.95 22.89 -62.28
C SER A 4 -2.87 23.43 -60.86
N LYS A 5 -3.88 23.09 -60.04
CA LYS A 5 -3.93 23.41 -58.62
C LYS A 5 -3.06 22.39 -57.86
N THR A 6 -1.85 22.77 -57.48
CA THR A 6 -0.96 21.98 -56.61
C THR A 6 -1.55 21.88 -55.20
N LYS A 7 -1.98 20.69 -54.81
CA LYS A 7 -2.30 20.35 -53.42
C LYS A 7 -1.01 19.97 -52.69
N THR A 8 -0.64 20.78 -51.70
CA THR A 8 0.32 20.45 -50.65
C THR A 8 -0.22 19.29 -49.82
N LEU A 9 0.50 18.15 -49.77
CA LEU A 9 0.24 17.09 -48.81
C LEU A 9 1.41 17.06 -47.83
N GLY A 10 1.13 17.47 -46.60
CA GLY A 10 2.09 17.53 -45.52
C GLY A 10 2.61 16.14 -45.16
N ASN A 11 3.92 16.06 -44.99
CA ASN A 11 4.61 14.90 -44.43
C ASN A 11 4.12 14.72 -42.97
N GLN A 12 3.42 13.62 -42.71
CA GLN A 12 3.12 13.18 -41.35
C GLN A 12 4.38 12.53 -40.77
N THR A 13 5.09 13.29 -39.95
CA THR A 13 6.15 12.75 -39.08
C THR A 13 5.46 12.02 -37.94
N HIS A 14 5.53 10.70 -37.94
CA HIS A 14 5.20 9.87 -36.78
C HIS A 14 6.16 10.23 -35.65
N HIS A 15 5.68 10.99 -34.67
CA HIS A 15 6.31 11.09 -33.36
C HIS A 15 5.92 9.83 -32.59
N ASP A 16 6.84 8.87 -32.52
CA ASP A 16 6.77 7.81 -31.51
C ASP A 16 7.02 8.46 -30.14
N ASP A 17 5.93 8.92 -29.51
CA ASP A 17 5.90 9.36 -28.13
C ASP A 17 6.12 8.13 -27.23
N ILE A 18 7.39 7.80 -26.99
CA ILE A 18 7.78 6.91 -25.88
C ILE A 18 7.53 7.70 -24.60
N SER A 19 6.29 7.67 -24.13
CA SER A 19 5.93 8.13 -22.79
C SER A 19 6.45 7.11 -21.78
N THR A 20 7.74 7.20 -21.46
CA THR A 20 8.28 6.58 -20.24
C THR A 20 7.73 7.36 -19.05
N GLU A 21 6.51 7.00 -18.62
CA GLU A 21 6.02 7.37 -17.31
C GLU A 21 7.00 6.81 -16.28
N ILE A 22 7.82 7.68 -15.72
CA ILE A 22 8.59 7.38 -14.52
C ILE A 22 7.54 7.17 -13.43
N VAL A 23 7.10 5.91 -13.25
CA VAL A 23 6.23 5.52 -12.14
C VAL A 23 7.05 5.75 -10.87
N ARG A 24 6.93 6.96 -10.31
CA ARG A 24 7.47 7.27 -8.99
C ARG A 24 6.76 6.36 -8.01
N LYS A 25 7.42 5.27 -7.61
CA LYS A 25 6.94 4.44 -6.49
C LYS A 25 6.79 5.36 -5.29
N LYS A 26 5.55 5.67 -4.94
CA LYS A 26 5.25 6.44 -3.72
C LYS A 26 5.88 5.68 -2.55
N PHE A 27 6.49 6.41 -1.62
CA PHE A 27 6.97 5.80 -0.38
C PHE A 27 5.80 5.08 0.30
N GLN A 28 5.97 3.79 0.55
CA GLN A 28 5.04 2.99 1.34
C GLN A 28 5.75 2.64 2.64
N SER A 29 5.11 2.92 3.77
CA SER A 29 5.67 2.51 5.06
C SER A 29 5.68 0.98 5.14
N VAL A 30 6.68 0.42 5.82
CA VAL A 30 6.76 -1.04 6.07
C VAL A 30 5.48 -1.54 6.75
N THR A 31 4.93 -0.75 7.68
CA THR A 31 3.63 -1.01 8.29
C THR A 31 2.55 -1.16 7.23
N ARG A 32 2.43 -0.23 6.27
CA ARG A 32 1.40 -0.31 5.23
C ARG A 32 1.57 -1.55 4.35
N ILE A 33 2.81 -1.86 3.94
CA ILE A 33 3.11 -3.07 3.15
C ILE A 33 2.71 -4.33 3.92
N PHE A 34 3.00 -4.37 5.22
CA PHE A 34 2.62 -5.48 6.07
C PHE A 34 1.09 -5.62 6.18
N LEU A 35 0.38 -4.52 6.44
CA LEU A 35 -1.07 -4.51 6.56
C LEU A 35 -1.76 -4.99 5.27
N ASP A 36 -1.27 -4.54 4.12
CA ASP A 36 -1.77 -4.93 2.80
C ASP A 36 -1.42 -6.41 2.42
N SER A 37 -0.55 -7.06 3.18
CA SER A 37 -0.15 -8.46 2.94
C SER A 37 -1.14 -9.47 3.55
N GLN A 38 -1.22 -10.68 3.01
CA GLN A 38 -2.02 -11.75 3.65
C GLN A 38 -1.50 -12.13 5.05
N ARG A 39 -0.25 -11.80 5.40
CA ARG A 39 0.34 -12.09 6.72
C ARG A 39 -0.24 -11.21 7.82
N SER A 40 -0.85 -10.07 7.52
CA SER A 40 -1.52 -9.23 8.52
C SER A 40 -2.62 -9.98 9.26
N ARG A 41 -3.31 -10.89 8.56
CA ARG A 41 -4.36 -11.76 9.10
C ARG A 41 -3.83 -12.90 9.99
N ALA A 42 -2.52 -13.09 10.03
CA ALA A 42 -1.88 -14.12 10.85
C ALA A 42 -1.45 -13.60 12.23
N ILE A 43 -1.66 -12.31 12.53
CA ILE A 43 -1.44 -11.77 13.87
C ILE A 43 -2.73 -11.92 14.66
N PHE A 44 -2.63 -12.57 15.81
CA PHE A 44 -3.74 -12.77 16.74
C PHE A 44 -3.47 -12.02 18.04
N TRP A 45 -4.54 -11.53 18.66
CA TRP A 45 -4.50 -11.03 20.01
C TRP A 45 -4.11 -12.17 20.97
N PRO A 46 -3.07 -12.02 21.79
CA PRO A 46 -2.59 -13.08 22.65
C PRO A 46 -3.59 -13.44 23.76
N TYR A 47 -4.52 -12.56 24.09
CA TYR A 47 -5.47 -12.74 25.19
C TYR A 47 -6.79 -13.40 24.77
N CYS A 48 -7.38 -12.96 23.66
CA CYS A 48 -8.68 -13.46 23.18
C CYS A 48 -8.59 -14.34 21.92
N GLY A 49 -7.40 -14.40 21.29
CA GLY A 49 -7.20 -15.18 20.05
C GLY A 49 -7.83 -14.56 18.80
N ASN A 50 -8.50 -13.41 18.91
CA ASN A 50 -9.07 -12.74 17.74
C ASN A 50 -7.98 -12.27 16.79
N THR A 51 -8.29 -12.24 15.50
CA THR A 51 -7.39 -11.68 14.50
C THR A 51 -7.21 -10.19 14.75
N LEU A 52 -5.97 -9.72 14.70
CA LEU A 52 -5.67 -8.31 14.88
C LEU A 52 -5.98 -7.57 13.56
N ASN A 53 -7.07 -6.82 13.54
CA ASN A 53 -7.48 -6.08 12.36
C ASN A 53 -7.20 -4.58 12.50
N PHE A 54 -6.10 -4.13 11.89
CA PHE A 54 -5.66 -2.74 11.91
C PHE A 54 -6.53 -1.76 11.14
N GLU A 55 -7.49 -2.23 10.34
CA GLU A 55 -8.33 -1.37 9.51
C GLU A 55 -9.62 -0.93 10.21
N VAL A 56 -10.11 -1.70 11.18
CA VAL A 56 -11.48 -1.53 11.71
C VAL A 56 -11.62 -1.67 13.23
N GLU A 57 -10.68 -2.33 13.92
CA GLU A 57 -10.88 -2.72 15.33
C GLU A 57 -9.79 -2.20 16.27
N ILE A 58 -9.03 -1.19 15.86
CA ILE A 58 -7.94 -0.63 16.66
C ILE A 58 -8.30 0.78 17.14
N GLU A 59 -8.54 0.89 18.44
CA GLU A 59 -8.56 2.17 19.16
C GLU A 59 -7.16 2.44 19.73
N TRP A 60 -6.56 3.56 19.33
CA TRP A 60 -5.23 3.96 19.79
C TRP A 60 -5.33 4.58 21.18
N MET A 61 -4.68 3.95 22.17
CA MET A 61 -4.63 4.41 23.55
C MET A 61 -3.35 5.19 23.88
N GLY A 62 -2.51 5.43 22.87
CA GLY A 62 -1.23 6.10 22.98
C GLY A 62 -0.39 5.91 21.72
N PRO A 63 0.89 6.33 21.74
CA PRO A 63 1.78 6.17 20.58
C PRO A 63 2.18 4.71 20.33
N ASP A 64 2.12 3.85 21.34
CA ASP A 64 2.68 2.50 21.33
C ASP A 64 1.70 1.42 21.84
N ALA A 65 0.44 1.76 22.11
CA ALA A 65 -0.54 0.83 22.64
C ALA A 65 -1.92 1.05 22.02
N PHE A 66 -2.65 -0.05 21.84
CA PHE A 66 -4.01 -0.04 21.33
C PHE A 66 -4.87 -1.06 22.05
N LEU A 67 -6.17 -0.78 22.11
CA LEU A 67 -7.17 -1.57 22.81
C LEU A 67 -7.84 -2.55 21.84
N CYS A 68 -8.04 -3.79 22.29
CA CYS A 68 -8.87 -4.75 21.57
C CYS A 68 -10.34 -4.48 21.85
N GLY A 69 -11.13 -4.12 20.83
CA GLY A 69 -12.57 -3.91 21.01
C GLY A 69 -13.39 -5.15 21.40
N ALA A 70 -12.79 -6.34 21.40
CA ALA A 70 -13.49 -7.58 21.75
C ALA A 70 -13.23 -8.08 23.17
N CYS A 71 -12.08 -7.74 23.77
CA CYS A 71 -11.72 -8.20 25.12
C CYS A 71 -11.22 -7.08 26.04
N ASP A 72 -11.24 -5.84 25.56
CA ASP A 72 -10.80 -4.64 26.27
C ASP A 72 -9.38 -4.76 26.85
N GLN A 73 -8.54 -5.60 26.24
CA GLN A 73 -7.13 -5.74 26.63
C GLN A 73 -6.25 -4.83 25.76
N LEU A 74 -5.23 -4.26 26.40
CA LEU A 74 -4.22 -3.46 25.73
C LEU A 74 -3.14 -4.36 25.13
N LEU A 75 -2.74 -4.05 23.90
CA LEU A 75 -1.55 -4.62 23.27
C LEU A 75 -0.56 -3.51 22.96
N HIS A 76 0.67 -3.72 23.43
CA HIS A 76 1.79 -2.84 23.10
C HIS A 76 2.39 -3.22 21.75
N MET A 77 2.84 -2.21 21.01
CA MET A 77 3.52 -2.35 19.72
C MET A 77 4.73 -3.27 19.79
N SER A 78 5.40 -3.38 20.94
CA SER A 78 6.51 -4.31 21.15
C SER A 78 6.14 -5.77 20.84
N LEU A 79 4.90 -6.18 21.13
CA LEU A 79 4.41 -7.52 20.83
C LEU A 79 4.11 -7.70 19.33
N ILE A 80 3.64 -6.64 18.66
CA ILE A 80 3.50 -6.66 17.20
C ILE A 80 4.85 -6.74 16.53
N HIS A 81 5.83 -5.90 16.91
CA HIS A 81 7.18 -5.96 16.36
C HIS A 81 7.81 -7.35 16.51
N ARG A 82 7.57 -8.02 17.64
CA ARG A 82 7.98 -9.41 17.83
C ARG A 82 7.29 -10.35 16.84
N ALA A 83 5.96 -10.28 16.72
CA ALA A 83 5.22 -11.10 15.77
C ALA A 83 5.66 -10.85 14.31
N LEU A 84 5.97 -9.60 13.95
CA LEU A 84 6.50 -9.25 12.63
C LEU A 84 7.87 -9.88 12.35
N ARG A 85 8.76 -9.90 13.35
CA ARG A 85 10.05 -10.62 13.24
C ARG A 85 9.84 -12.12 13.10
N ASP A 86 8.97 -12.72 13.91
CA ASP A 86 8.68 -14.15 13.84
C ASP A 86 8.09 -14.54 12.48
N LEU A 87 7.39 -13.61 11.81
CA LEU A 87 6.86 -13.77 10.45
C LEU A 87 7.89 -13.46 9.34
N GLY A 88 9.10 -13.02 9.67
CA GLY A 88 10.14 -12.66 8.69
C GLY A 88 9.78 -11.47 7.81
N VAL A 89 9.17 -10.44 8.39
CA VAL A 89 8.79 -9.18 7.70
C VAL A 89 9.76 -8.03 8.01
N GLU A 90 10.60 -8.16 9.04
CA GLU A 90 11.69 -7.21 9.40
C GLU A 90 13.06 -7.65 8.85
#